data_AF-A0AB39WNT1-F1
#
_entry.id   AF-A0AB39WNT1-F1
#
_cell.length_a   1.000
_cell.length_b   1.000
_cell.length_c   1.000
_cell.angle_alpha   90.00
_cell.angle_beta   90.00
_cell.angle_gamma   90.00
#
_symmetry.space_group_name_H-M   'P 1'
#
loop_
_entity.id
_entity.type
_entity.pdbx_description
1 polymer ?
#
loop_
_entity_poly.entity_id
_entity_poly.type
_entity_poly.pdbx_seq_one_letter_code
_entity_poly.pdbx_strand_id
1 'polypeptide(L)'
;MIKKFLLLGLIVTQLTTSCSSDNTESTEVTSENLNDQIANLIKQPYSKLTPAEQKVKLEAEANTMLVEMNTSKTSGAIEAIQNLENLLEVRSVDIFDGKFNNEIENILNVSGVYGIYTWNNTNKIWVKTASSTELKFVFPAKASSTTNNASLSSKAIESNIKVKITDTYGNWVYDPTIEDYIQTPSVYDEIFLPTSVDATLTIDNAQAATFVTNAKYTGTKETPDESNFKMVLNDGYAYGISSKKGDVNSVESTFTYKEKNLVKFTLGSTAKIDALIDDNEALVSYRGKANGLVELMDNFVIVADIDIAGLGNDQTALEKTLVEPDYNTSTYYSKINDYNKAYSEAEVLANNKNMKLILVSKKDGTKIADVISRSVKGYSDIYHYEWNAADKYWSWNDNNTGMLYQEYDQVSYLKFNDNTEVEMSAYFSTGFDDLEKKFEVFLKSFER
;
A
#
# COMPACT_ATOMS: atom_id res chain seq x y z
N MET A 1 -0.97 -0.25 24.46
CA MET A 1 -0.54 -1.28 25.42
C MET A 1 -1.79 -1.69 26.22
N ILE A 2 -2.05 -2.99 26.42
CA ILE A 2 -3.34 -3.61 26.85
C ILE A 2 -4.34 -3.89 25.69
N LYS A 3 -3.98 -4.80 24.78
CA LYS A 3 -4.95 -5.69 24.08
C LYS A 3 -4.59 -7.18 24.23
N LYS A 4 -3.46 -7.49 24.89
CA LYS A 4 -2.82 -8.83 24.94
C LYS A 4 -3.42 -9.81 25.96
N PHE A 5 -4.43 -9.43 26.75
CA PHE A 5 -4.96 -10.27 27.83
C PHE A 5 -6.41 -10.74 27.63
N LEU A 6 -7.16 -10.18 26.68
CA LEU A 6 -8.58 -10.50 26.53
C LEU A 6 -8.84 -11.84 25.84
N LEU A 7 -7.97 -12.28 24.91
CA LEU A 7 -8.15 -13.57 24.25
C LEU A 7 -7.73 -14.75 25.15
N LEU A 8 -6.65 -14.60 25.92
CA LEU A 8 -6.17 -15.59 26.89
C LEU A 8 -7.21 -15.89 27.99
N GLY A 9 -7.94 -14.87 28.47
CA GLY A 9 -9.01 -15.08 29.47
C GLY A 9 -10.21 -15.92 28.97
N LEU A 10 -10.50 -15.85 27.67
CA LEU A 10 -11.57 -16.64 27.04
C LEU A 10 -11.12 -18.06 26.65
N ILE A 11 -9.82 -18.26 26.40
CA ILE A 11 -9.25 -19.56 26.02
C ILE A 11 -9.06 -20.47 27.25
N VAL A 12 -8.66 -19.92 28.41
CA VAL A 12 -8.54 -20.69 29.66
C VAL A 12 -9.89 -21.23 30.16
N THR A 13 -10.99 -20.53 29.87
CA THR A 13 -12.35 -20.99 30.24
C THR A 13 -12.92 -22.06 29.31
N GLN A 14 -12.37 -22.24 28.10
CA GLN A 14 -12.82 -23.29 27.16
C GLN A 14 -11.90 -24.50 27.10
N LEU A 15 -10.59 -24.35 27.35
CA LEU A 15 -9.69 -25.50 27.53
C LEU A 15 -9.99 -26.29 28.81
N THR A 16 -10.68 -25.68 29.79
CA THR A 16 -11.16 -26.37 31.01
C THR A 16 -12.49 -27.10 30.84
N THR A 17 -13.20 -26.93 29.70
CA THR A 17 -14.52 -27.55 29.48
C THR A 17 -14.54 -28.60 28.36
N SER A 18 -13.41 -28.82 27.66
CA SER A 18 -13.26 -29.87 26.65
C SER A 18 -12.34 -31.02 27.10
N CYS A 19 -12.63 -31.59 28.27
CA CYS A 19 -12.27 -32.97 28.58
C CYS A 19 -13.53 -33.67 29.11
N SER A 20 -13.96 -34.66 28.33
CA SER A 20 -14.93 -35.69 28.68
C SER A 20 -14.72 -36.21 30.11
N SER A 21 -15.83 -36.54 30.77
CA SER A 21 -15.94 -37.17 32.08
C SER A 21 -14.77 -38.10 32.45
N ASP A 22 -13.87 -37.62 33.28
CA ASP A 22 -13.15 -38.43 34.26
C ASP A 22 -12.63 -37.51 35.37
N ASN A 23 -12.98 -37.84 36.61
CA ASN A 23 -12.51 -37.18 37.82
C ASN A 23 -10.99 -37.38 37.96
N THR A 24 -10.21 -36.43 37.46
CA THR A 24 -8.81 -36.28 37.84
C THR A 24 -8.47 -34.81 38.02
N GLU A 25 -7.71 -34.55 39.07
CA GLU A 25 -7.39 -33.24 39.66
C GLU A 25 -7.11 -32.15 38.61
N SER A 26 -7.74 -30.99 38.82
CA SER A 26 -7.48 -29.77 38.07
C SER A 26 -6.04 -29.31 38.33
N THR A 27 -5.11 -29.68 37.46
CA THR A 27 -3.77 -29.09 37.43
C THR A 27 -3.89 -27.58 37.20
N GLU A 28 -3.46 -26.78 38.18
CA GLU A 28 -3.35 -25.32 38.05
C GLU A 28 -2.51 -24.95 36.82
N VAL A 29 -3.05 -24.08 35.97
CA VAL A 29 -2.33 -23.52 34.83
C VAL A 29 -1.34 -22.47 35.36
N THR A 30 -0.06 -22.85 35.50
CA THR A 30 1.04 -21.92 35.77
C THR A 30 1.61 -21.34 34.48
N SER A 31 2.27 -20.18 34.54
CA SER A 31 2.87 -19.52 33.37
C SER A 31 3.97 -20.35 32.69
N GLU A 32 4.67 -21.22 33.44
CA GLU A 32 5.65 -22.16 32.88
C GLU A 32 4.96 -23.26 32.04
N ASN A 33 3.84 -23.84 32.53
CA ASN A 33 3.09 -24.86 31.81
C ASN A 33 2.47 -24.32 30.51
N LEU A 34 2.02 -23.05 30.51
CA LEU A 34 1.44 -22.41 29.32
C LEU A 34 2.45 -22.29 28.17
N ASN A 35 3.70 -21.94 28.46
CA ASN A 35 4.75 -21.83 27.44
C ASN A 35 5.05 -23.20 26.81
N ASP A 36 5.10 -24.26 27.61
CA ASP A 36 5.31 -25.62 27.13
C ASP A 36 4.13 -26.11 26.28
N GLN A 37 2.90 -25.76 26.65
CA GLN A 37 1.70 -26.05 25.85
C GLN A 37 1.75 -25.33 24.50
N ILE A 38 2.08 -24.03 24.48
CA ILE A 38 2.24 -23.26 23.24
C ILE A 38 3.36 -23.85 22.38
N ALA A 39 4.50 -24.21 22.97
CA ALA A 39 5.62 -24.81 22.26
C ALA A 39 5.25 -26.17 21.63
N ASN A 40 4.38 -26.95 22.28
CA ASN A 40 3.86 -28.19 21.73
C ASN A 40 2.84 -27.93 20.61
N LEU A 41 1.96 -26.94 20.76
CA LEU A 41 0.98 -26.54 19.73
C LEU A 41 1.66 -26.06 18.44
N ILE A 42 2.72 -25.25 18.54
CA ILE A 42 3.46 -24.73 17.38
C ILE A 42 4.01 -25.85 16.48
N LYS A 43 4.38 -27.00 17.07
CA LYS A 43 4.92 -28.17 16.34
C LYS A 43 3.85 -28.98 15.61
N GLN A 44 2.58 -28.83 15.97
CA GLN A 44 1.49 -29.60 15.36
C GLN A 44 0.99 -28.93 14.08
N PRO A 45 0.59 -29.68 13.04
CA PRO A 45 -0.07 -29.13 11.86
C PRO A 45 -1.44 -28.54 12.24
N TYR A 46 -1.85 -27.44 11.59
CA TYR A 46 -3.15 -26.79 11.84
C TYR A 46 -4.32 -27.75 11.61
N SER A 47 -4.19 -28.67 10.66
CA SER A 47 -5.19 -29.70 10.35
C SER A 47 -5.54 -30.65 11.52
N LYS A 48 -4.67 -30.74 12.55
CA LYS A 48 -4.90 -31.58 13.73
C LYS A 48 -5.42 -30.81 14.95
N LEU A 49 -5.51 -29.49 14.84
CA LEU A 49 -5.88 -28.61 15.95
C LEU A 49 -7.37 -28.26 15.91
N THR A 50 -7.97 -28.13 17.08
CA THR A 50 -9.30 -27.53 17.24
C THR A 50 -9.28 -26.04 16.86
N PRO A 51 -10.41 -25.42 16.51
CA PRO A 51 -10.46 -23.98 16.20
C PRO A 51 -9.88 -23.09 17.31
N ALA A 52 -10.04 -23.46 18.58
CA ALA A 52 -9.44 -22.73 19.70
C ALA A 52 -7.90 -22.85 19.72
N GLU A 53 -7.36 -24.05 19.53
CA GLU A 53 -5.92 -24.27 19.42
C GLU A 53 -5.30 -23.63 18.18
N GLN A 54 -6.03 -23.60 17.06
CA GLN A 54 -5.62 -22.88 15.85
C GLN A 54 -5.48 -21.38 16.12
N LYS A 55 -6.37 -20.76 16.90
CA LYS A 55 -6.27 -19.34 17.29
C LYS A 55 -5.03 -19.08 18.15
N VAL A 56 -4.77 -19.93 19.15
CA VAL A 56 -3.58 -19.82 20.01
C VAL A 56 -2.30 -19.94 19.19
N LYS A 57 -2.25 -20.92 18.28
CA LYS A 57 -1.11 -21.12 17.40
C LYS A 57 -0.92 -19.93 16.45
N LEU A 58 -2.01 -19.43 15.86
CA LEU A 58 -2.01 -18.26 14.97
C LEU A 58 -1.45 -17.04 15.70
N GLU A 59 -1.88 -16.78 16.94
CA GLU A 59 -1.37 -15.69 17.76
C GLU A 59 0.13 -15.83 18.04
N ALA A 60 0.60 -17.03 18.37
CA ALA A 60 2.02 -17.26 18.65
C ALA A 60 2.90 -17.06 17.41
N GLU A 61 2.47 -17.59 16.26
CA GLU A 61 3.18 -17.45 14.98
C GLU A 61 3.11 -16.01 14.44
N ALA A 62 1.99 -15.31 14.58
CA ALA A 62 1.85 -13.89 14.23
C ALA A 62 2.74 -13.01 15.12
N ASN A 63 2.79 -13.25 16.43
CA ASN A 63 3.71 -12.53 17.33
C ASN A 63 5.17 -12.74 16.96
N THR A 64 5.55 -13.96 16.58
CA THR A 64 6.92 -14.27 16.11
C THR A 64 7.22 -13.47 14.85
N MET A 65 6.27 -13.45 13.91
CA MET A 65 6.36 -12.63 12.71
C MET A 65 6.55 -11.14 13.03
N LEU A 66 5.74 -10.58 13.93
CA LEU A 66 5.83 -9.19 14.37
C LEU A 66 7.19 -8.87 15.01
N VAL A 67 7.76 -9.80 15.77
CA VAL A 67 9.11 -9.62 16.33
C VAL A 67 10.15 -9.57 15.22
N GLU A 68 10.11 -10.50 14.26
CA GLU A 68 11.05 -10.48 13.13
C GLU A 68 10.93 -9.18 12.32
N MET A 69 9.71 -8.74 12.02
CA MET A 69 9.46 -7.46 11.35
C MET A 69 9.98 -6.28 12.17
N ASN A 70 9.78 -6.27 13.49
CA ASN A 70 10.30 -5.22 14.38
C ASN A 70 11.83 -5.22 14.50
N THR A 71 12.51 -6.36 14.32
CA THR A 71 13.98 -6.40 14.33
C THR A 71 14.62 -5.84 13.08
N SER A 72 13.86 -5.65 12.01
CA SER A 72 14.41 -5.23 10.71
C SER A 72 14.91 -3.76 10.67
N LYS A 73 14.68 -2.94 11.70
CA LYS A 73 14.72 -1.45 11.66
C LYS A 73 15.98 -0.75 11.09
N THR A 74 15.65 0.29 10.29
CA THR A 74 16.39 1.48 9.79
C THR A 74 17.68 1.26 9.01
N SER A 75 17.61 1.56 7.72
CA SER A 75 18.74 1.58 6.80
C SER A 75 19.39 2.95 6.71
N GLY A 76 20.71 3.01 6.76
CA GLY A 76 21.46 4.22 6.38
C GLY A 76 21.27 4.60 4.91
N ALA A 77 20.97 3.63 4.04
CA ALA A 77 20.63 3.90 2.64
C ALA A 77 19.31 4.64 2.51
N ILE A 78 18.27 4.23 3.27
CA ILE A 78 16.96 4.90 3.29
C ILE A 78 17.09 6.36 3.75
N GLU A 79 17.85 6.60 4.84
CA GLU A 79 18.10 7.96 5.34
C GLU A 79 18.77 8.86 4.27
N ALA A 80 19.72 8.29 3.51
CA ALA A 80 20.37 9.02 2.43
C ALA A 80 19.44 9.32 1.25
N ILE A 81 18.59 8.38 0.84
CA ILE A 81 17.60 8.56 -0.24
C ILE A 81 16.61 9.67 0.14
N GLN A 82 16.03 9.60 1.34
CA GLN A 82 15.16 10.65 1.87
C GLN A 82 15.84 12.02 1.90
N ASN A 83 17.12 12.06 2.27
CA ASN A 83 17.84 13.33 2.26
C ASN A 83 18.08 13.84 0.84
N LEU A 84 18.32 12.96 -0.15
CA LEU A 84 18.43 13.37 -1.55
C LEU A 84 17.14 14.04 -2.03
N GLU A 85 15.96 13.45 -1.76
CA GLU A 85 14.66 14.06 -2.05
C GLU A 85 14.52 15.45 -1.42
N ASN A 86 14.77 15.56 -0.11
CA ASN A 86 14.70 16.85 0.59
C ASN A 86 15.58 17.91 -0.10
N LEU A 87 16.75 17.54 -0.63
CA LEU A 87 17.64 18.46 -1.33
C LEU A 87 17.14 18.81 -2.74
N LEU A 88 16.49 17.87 -3.43
CA LEU A 88 15.82 18.10 -4.72
C LEU A 88 14.58 19.01 -4.55
N GLU A 89 13.86 18.92 -3.43
CA GLU A 89 12.77 19.83 -3.08
C GLU A 89 13.29 21.25 -2.78
N VAL A 90 14.38 21.36 -2.01
CA VAL A 90 15.00 22.67 -1.71
C VAL A 90 15.46 23.35 -2.99
N ARG A 91 16.06 22.59 -3.91
CA ARG A 91 16.47 23.09 -5.21
C ARG A 91 16.35 21.98 -6.24
N SER A 92 15.37 22.09 -7.13
CA SER A 92 15.23 21.15 -8.22
C SER A 92 16.42 21.25 -9.17
N VAL A 93 16.86 20.09 -9.65
CA VAL A 93 17.79 19.99 -10.77
C VAL A 93 16.95 19.88 -12.02
N ASP A 94 17.37 20.51 -13.10
CA ASP A 94 16.83 20.25 -14.42
C ASP A 94 17.65 19.13 -15.10
N ILE A 95 17.05 17.94 -15.17
CA ILE A 95 17.56 16.80 -15.93
C ILE A 95 16.82 16.63 -17.26
N PHE A 96 15.96 17.58 -17.64
CA PHE A 96 15.14 17.49 -18.85
C PHE A 96 15.24 18.69 -19.79
N ASP A 97 16.17 19.61 -19.54
CA ASP A 97 16.39 20.82 -20.36
C ASP A 97 15.18 21.76 -20.44
N GLY A 98 14.42 21.87 -19.33
CA GLY A 98 13.32 22.83 -19.19
C GLY A 98 12.38 22.53 -18.03
N LYS A 99 12.20 21.26 -17.65
CA LYS A 99 11.24 20.86 -16.61
C LYS A 99 11.77 21.06 -15.18
N PHE A 100 11.02 21.80 -14.37
CA PHE A 100 11.25 21.93 -12.93
C PHE A 100 10.56 20.78 -12.16
N ASN A 101 11.19 20.35 -11.06
CA ASN A 101 10.79 19.27 -10.13
C ASN A 101 11.14 17.86 -10.61
N ASN A 102 12.39 17.46 -10.34
CA ASN A 102 12.87 16.10 -10.58
C ASN A 102 12.98 15.33 -9.27
N GLU A 103 12.41 14.13 -9.28
CA GLU A 103 12.41 13.20 -8.15
C GLU A 103 13.35 12.02 -8.43
N ILE A 104 13.53 11.14 -7.44
CA ILE A 104 14.41 9.98 -7.58
C ILE A 104 13.89 9.02 -8.64
N GLU A 105 12.56 8.88 -8.81
CA GLU A 105 11.99 8.10 -9.91
C GLU A 105 12.47 8.59 -11.28
N ASN A 106 12.53 9.91 -11.51
CA ASN A 106 13.03 10.47 -12.76
C ASN A 106 14.51 10.13 -12.96
N ILE A 107 15.31 10.09 -11.89
CA ILE A 107 16.71 9.66 -11.96
C ILE A 107 16.83 8.17 -12.35
N LEU A 108 15.83 7.35 -11.98
CA LEU A 108 15.79 5.90 -12.18
C LEU A 108 14.98 5.47 -13.43
N ASN A 109 14.27 6.38 -14.09
CA ASN A 109 13.36 6.10 -15.21
C ASN A 109 13.66 6.92 -16.47
N VAL A 110 14.85 7.52 -16.58
CA VAL A 110 15.28 8.29 -17.76
C VAL A 110 16.48 7.66 -18.43
N SER A 111 16.62 7.95 -19.72
CA SER A 111 17.77 7.53 -20.51
C SER A 111 18.27 8.68 -21.39
N GLY A 112 19.57 8.71 -21.66
CA GLY A 112 20.19 9.75 -22.49
C GLY A 112 20.52 11.08 -21.80
N VAL A 113 20.10 11.27 -20.54
CA VAL A 113 20.41 12.47 -19.77
C VAL A 113 21.53 12.19 -18.77
N TYR A 114 22.72 12.71 -19.05
CA TYR A 114 23.91 12.52 -18.22
C TYR A 114 24.47 13.84 -17.66
N GLY A 115 25.01 13.76 -16.45
CA GLY A 115 25.53 14.90 -15.69
C GLY A 115 25.88 14.50 -14.26
N ILE A 116 26.86 15.20 -13.67
CA ILE A 116 27.20 15.01 -12.26
C ILE A 116 26.77 16.27 -11.52
N TYR A 117 25.86 16.12 -10.57
CA TYR A 117 25.30 17.18 -9.75
C TYR A 117 25.83 17.06 -8.34
N THR A 118 26.63 18.03 -7.90
CA THR A 118 27.19 18.07 -6.55
C THR A 118 26.50 19.13 -5.72
N TRP A 119 25.98 18.73 -4.56
CA TRP A 119 25.30 19.66 -3.66
C TRP A 119 26.28 20.66 -3.03
N ASN A 120 25.97 21.95 -3.13
CA ASN A 120 26.71 23.00 -2.44
C ASN A 120 25.99 23.37 -1.14
N ASN A 121 26.52 22.91 0.00
CA ASN A 121 25.90 23.13 1.31
C ASN A 121 25.80 24.59 1.75
N THR A 122 26.67 25.47 1.23
CA THR A 122 26.69 26.91 1.55
C THR A 122 25.62 27.65 0.77
N ASN A 123 25.60 27.45 -0.55
CA ASN A 123 24.73 28.19 -1.46
C ASN A 123 23.35 27.54 -1.63
N LYS A 124 23.18 26.30 -1.13
CA LYS A 124 21.95 25.49 -1.26
C LYS A 124 21.52 25.32 -2.72
N ILE A 125 22.48 24.97 -3.57
CA ILE A 125 22.30 24.73 -5.00
C ILE A 125 23.05 23.48 -5.45
N TRP A 126 22.61 22.89 -6.56
CA TRP A 126 23.33 21.84 -7.27
C TRP A 126 24.31 22.44 -8.27
N VAL A 127 25.57 22.00 -8.20
CA VAL A 127 26.63 22.36 -9.16
C VAL A 127 26.76 21.24 -10.18
N LYS A 128 26.41 21.51 -11.43
CA LYS A 128 26.48 20.56 -12.55
C LYS A 128 27.88 20.54 -13.17
N THR A 129 28.42 19.35 -13.39
CA THR A 129 29.56 19.09 -14.29
C THR A 129 29.14 18.10 -15.37
N ALA A 130 29.71 18.24 -16.56
CA ALA A 130 29.36 17.38 -17.70
C ALA A 130 29.73 15.90 -17.44
N SER A 131 28.88 15.00 -17.90
CA SER A 131 29.12 13.55 -17.98
C SER A 131 28.41 13.02 -19.22
N SER A 132 29.00 12.02 -19.86
CA SER A 132 28.43 11.36 -21.05
C SER A 132 28.12 9.88 -20.81
N THR A 133 28.29 9.40 -19.57
CA THR A 133 28.21 7.96 -19.24
C THR A 133 27.30 7.63 -18.08
N GLU A 134 27.02 8.60 -17.20
CA GLU A 134 26.21 8.43 -15.99
C GLU A 134 25.52 9.73 -15.59
N LEU A 135 24.36 9.58 -14.95
CA LEU A 135 23.70 10.62 -14.17
C LEU A 135 24.07 10.38 -12.71
N LYS A 136 24.66 11.37 -12.03
CA LYS A 136 25.16 11.19 -10.67
C LYS A 136 24.84 12.38 -9.78
N PHE A 137 24.38 12.09 -8.57
CA PHE A 137 24.13 13.06 -7.50
C PHE A 137 25.13 12.81 -6.37
N VAL A 138 25.82 13.85 -5.91
CA VAL A 138 26.80 13.81 -4.82
C VAL A 138 26.34 14.75 -3.70
N PHE A 139 26.02 14.20 -2.53
CA PHE A 139 25.24 14.89 -1.51
C PHE A 139 25.53 14.36 -0.09
N PRO A 140 25.11 15.05 0.98
CA PRO A 140 25.24 14.54 2.35
C PRO A 140 24.29 13.37 2.60
N ALA A 141 24.77 12.27 3.19
CA ALA A 141 23.91 11.11 3.49
C ALA A 141 22.80 11.40 4.52
N LYS A 142 22.88 12.52 5.26
CA LYS A 142 21.95 12.86 6.34
C LYS A 142 21.63 14.34 6.32
N ALA A 143 20.41 14.71 6.68
CA ALA A 143 19.97 16.10 6.78
C ALA A 143 20.82 16.93 7.77
N SER A 144 21.30 16.29 8.83
CA SER A 144 22.16 16.93 9.83
C SER A 144 23.63 17.06 9.39
N SER A 145 24.02 16.50 8.24
CA SER A 145 25.39 16.51 7.73
C SER A 145 25.58 17.59 6.67
N THR A 146 26.76 18.21 6.65
CA THR A 146 27.20 19.14 5.59
C THR A 146 28.30 18.57 4.71
N THR A 147 28.72 17.33 4.96
CA THR A 147 29.74 16.64 4.15
C THR A 147 29.05 15.81 3.10
N ASN A 148 29.41 16.02 1.82
CA ASN A 148 28.92 15.18 0.73
C ASN A 148 29.65 13.85 0.73
N ASN A 149 29.13 12.89 1.49
CA ASN A 149 29.68 11.55 1.62
C ASN A 149 28.82 10.47 0.96
N ALA A 150 27.68 10.83 0.38
CA ALA A 150 26.84 9.95 -0.41
C ALA A 150 26.93 10.26 -1.90
N SER A 151 26.79 9.24 -2.74
CA SER A 151 26.48 9.45 -4.15
C SER A 151 25.53 8.41 -4.72
N LEU A 152 24.51 8.86 -5.45
CA LEU A 152 23.62 8.03 -6.26
C LEU A 152 24.04 8.20 -7.72
N SER A 153 24.47 7.13 -8.37
CA SER A 153 24.80 7.12 -9.81
C SER A 153 23.86 6.18 -10.53
N SER A 154 23.30 6.60 -11.66
CA SER A 154 22.46 5.81 -12.56
C SER A 154 23.01 5.79 -13.99
N LYS A 155 22.80 4.65 -14.65
CA LYS A 155 23.12 4.41 -16.05
C LYS A 155 21.96 3.70 -16.71
N ALA A 156 21.55 4.18 -17.89
CA ALA A 156 20.38 3.67 -18.59
C ALA A 156 20.70 3.21 -20.01
N ILE A 157 19.90 2.27 -20.52
CA ILE A 157 19.87 1.87 -21.93
C ILE A 157 18.57 2.40 -22.53
N GLU A 158 18.69 3.29 -23.52
CA GLU A 158 17.54 3.91 -24.19
C GLU A 158 16.68 2.87 -24.95
N SER A 159 15.37 3.05 -24.94
CA SER A 159 14.44 2.40 -25.86
C SER A 159 14.28 3.23 -27.14
N ASN A 160 13.48 2.71 -28.08
CA ASN A 160 13.01 3.48 -29.23
C ASN A 160 11.71 4.26 -28.97
N ILE A 161 11.14 4.16 -27.76
CA ILE A 161 9.91 4.85 -27.37
C ILE A 161 10.28 6.25 -26.87
N LYS A 162 9.62 7.26 -27.44
CA LYS A 162 9.80 8.66 -27.08
C LYS A 162 8.56 9.18 -26.38
N VAL A 163 8.77 9.84 -25.25
CA VAL A 163 7.73 10.62 -24.58
C VAL A 163 7.97 12.08 -24.90
N LYS A 164 6.90 12.77 -25.24
CA LYS A 164 6.92 14.22 -25.42
C LYS A 164 6.57 14.89 -24.11
N ILE A 165 7.47 15.73 -23.63
CA ILE A 165 7.25 16.52 -22.43
C ILE A 165 6.90 17.94 -22.88
N THR A 166 5.74 18.43 -22.44
CA THR A 166 5.36 19.83 -22.59
C THR A 166 5.94 20.61 -21.41
N ASP A 167 6.92 21.47 -21.69
CA ASP A 167 7.65 22.25 -20.68
C ASP A 167 6.83 23.46 -20.20
N THR A 168 6.26 24.22 -21.14
CA THR A 168 5.36 25.32 -20.83
C THR A 168 4.12 25.27 -21.70
N TYR A 169 2.96 25.43 -21.08
CA TYR A 169 1.76 25.72 -21.82
C TYR A 169 1.81 27.16 -22.32
N GLY A 170 1.87 27.35 -23.62
CA GLY A 170 1.86 28.67 -24.23
C GLY A 170 0.47 29.31 -24.19
N ASN A 171 0.23 30.24 -25.11
CA ASN A 171 -1.03 30.98 -25.17
C ASN A 171 -2.21 30.05 -25.50
N TRP A 172 -3.38 30.39 -24.96
CA TRP A 172 -4.65 29.84 -25.44
C TRP A 172 -4.92 30.38 -26.84
N VAL A 173 -5.01 29.47 -27.81
CA VAL A 173 -5.34 29.76 -29.21
C VAL A 173 -6.67 29.11 -29.51
N TYR A 174 -7.61 29.88 -30.05
CA TYR A 174 -8.88 29.32 -30.50
C TYR A 174 -8.66 28.44 -31.72
N ASP A 175 -9.00 27.16 -31.64
CA ASP A 175 -9.00 26.23 -32.76
C ASP A 175 -10.41 26.15 -33.38
N PRO A 176 -10.62 26.73 -34.57
CA PRO A 176 -11.92 26.74 -35.23
C PRO A 176 -12.34 25.36 -35.76
N THR A 177 -11.47 24.36 -35.75
CA THR A 177 -11.74 22.99 -36.23
C THR A 177 -12.49 22.16 -35.19
N ILE A 178 -12.21 22.41 -33.91
CA ILE A 178 -12.85 21.72 -32.78
C ILE A 178 -13.75 22.66 -31.94
N GLU A 179 -13.85 23.92 -32.36
CA GLU A 179 -14.64 24.98 -31.70
C GLU A 179 -14.26 25.21 -30.22
N ASP A 180 -12.97 25.05 -29.90
CA ASP A 180 -12.47 25.18 -28.52
C ASP A 180 -11.14 25.95 -28.46
N TYR A 181 -10.84 26.52 -27.30
CA TYR A 181 -9.52 27.08 -27.02
C TYR A 181 -8.57 25.95 -26.66
N ILE A 182 -7.51 25.80 -27.45
CA ILE A 182 -6.42 24.87 -27.13
C ILE A 182 -5.22 25.65 -26.61
N GLN A 183 -4.54 25.07 -25.64
CA GLN A 183 -3.28 25.61 -25.16
C GLN A 183 -2.16 25.10 -26.06
N THR A 184 -1.49 25.97 -26.81
CA THR A 184 -0.36 25.56 -27.66
C THR A 184 0.91 25.53 -26.82
N PRO A 185 1.58 24.37 -26.63
CA PRO A 185 2.85 24.30 -25.91
C PRO A 185 3.95 25.14 -26.57
N SER A 186 4.71 25.90 -25.78
CA SER A 186 5.78 26.77 -26.30
C SER A 186 7.14 26.08 -26.45
N VAL A 187 7.36 24.98 -25.71
CA VAL A 187 8.60 24.19 -25.73
C VAL A 187 8.24 22.70 -25.59
N TYR A 188 8.86 21.86 -26.41
CA TYR A 188 8.69 20.41 -26.40
C TYR A 188 10.05 19.74 -26.26
N ASP A 189 10.18 18.93 -25.21
CA ASP A 189 11.32 18.04 -25.04
C ASP A 189 10.91 16.62 -25.42
N GLU A 190 11.84 15.86 -25.97
CA GLU A 190 11.66 14.44 -26.27
C GLU A 190 12.68 13.64 -25.48
N ILE A 191 12.21 12.74 -24.62
CA ILE A 191 13.08 11.79 -23.91
C ILE A 191 12.80 10.38 -24.38
N PHE A 192 13.85 9.57 -24.48
CA PHE A 192 13.69 8.14 -24.65
C PHE A 192 13.39 7.49 -23.30
N LEU A 193 12.38 6.61 -23.28
CA LEU A 193 12.15 5.75 -22.12
C LEU A 193 13.27 4.71 -22.02
N PRO A 194 13.74 4.33 -20.82
CA PRO A 194 14.76 3.31 -20.66
C PRO A 194 14.20 1.90 -20.86
N THR A 195 14.95 1.02 -21.52
CA THR A 195 14.74 -0.44 -21.44
C THR A 195 15.37 -1.05 -20.19
N SER A 196 16.43 -0.43 -19.67
CA SER A 196 17.00 -0.79 -18.37
C SER A 196 17.66 0.41 -17.73
N VAL A 197 17.65 0.45 -16.40
CA VAL A 197 18.42 1.40 -15.57
C VAL A 197 19.10 0.63 -14.45
N ASP A 198 20.40 0.81 -14.32
CA ASP A 198 21.19 0.34 -13.19
C ASP A 198 21.66 1.55 -12.38
N ALA A 199 21.29 1.60 -11.10
CA ALA A 199 21.74 2.66 -10.20
C ALA A 199 22.38 2.10 -8.92
N THR A 200 23.37 2.82 -8.41
CA THR A 200 24.10 2.46 -7.19
C THR A 200 24.18 3.66 -6.27
N LEU A 201 23.74 3.46 -5.03
CA LEU A 201 23.98 4.39 -3.93
C LEU A 201 25.25 3.95 -3.20
N THR A 202 26.13 4.91 -2.96
CA THR A 202 27.32 4.75 -2.12
C THR A 202 27.27 5.72 -0.95
N ILE A 203 27.76 5.30 0.21
CA ILE A 203 27.97 6.14 1.40
C ILE A 203 29.38 5.85 1.90
N ASP A 204 30.17 6.90 2.14
CA ASP A 204 31.59 6.79 2.54
C ASP A 204 32.40 5.89 1.59
N ASN A 205 32.09 5.96 0.29
CA ASN A 205 32.64 5.14 -0.79
C ASN A 205 32.34 3.62 -0.70
N ALA A 206 31.48 3.19 0.22
CA ALA A 206 30.97 1.82 0.27
C ALA A 206 29.59 1.73 -0.40
N GLN A 207 29.31 0.64 -1.09
CA GLN A 207 27.99 0.39 -1.67
C GLN A 207 26.93 0.27 -0.56
N ALA A 208 25.93 1.12 -0.63
CA ALA A 208 24.83 1.20 0.32
C ALA A 208 23.53 0.59 -0.26
N ALA A 209 23.27 0.81 -1.55
CA ALA A 209 22.13 0.22 -2.23
C ALA A 209 22.38 0.04 -3.73
N THR A 210 21.62 -0.87 -4.34
CA THR A 210 21.51 -1.02 -5.80
C THR A 210 20.06 -1.01 -6.22
N PHE A 211 19.79 -0.37 -7.34
CA PHE A 211 18.47 -0.29 -7.98
C PHE A 211 18.61 -0.77 -9.41
N VAL A 212 17.70 -1.62 -9.84
CA VAL A 212 17.68 -2.18 -11.18
C VAL A 212 16.25 -2.09 -11.70
N THR A 213 16.05 -1.32 -12.75
CA THR A 213 14.79 -1.21 -13.48
C THR A 213 14.95 -1.86 -14.84
N ASN A 214 13.95 -2.61 -15.30
CA ASN A 214 13.87 -3.13 -16.66
C ASN A 214 12.46 -2.92 -17.20
N ALA A 215 12.37 -2.59 -18.48
CA ALA A 215 11.11 -2.42 -19.18
C ALA A 215 11.22 -2.96 -20.60
N LYS A 216 10.13 -3.57 -21.08
CA LYS A 216 9.97 -3.98 -22.49
C LYS A 216 8.74 -3.30 -23.04
N TYR A 217 8.88 -2.73 -24.23
CA TYR A 217 7.83 -2.01 -24.93
C TYR A 217 7.55 -2.68 -26.28
N THR A 218 6.29 -2.69 -26.70
CA THR A 218 5.88 -3.12 -28.04
C THR A 218 5.25 -1.97 -28.80
N GLY A 219 5.64 -1.81 -30.06
CA GLY A 219 5.10 -0.78 -30.94
C GLY A 219 5.56 0.62 -30.53
N THR A 220 4.60 1.52 -30.32
CA THR A 220 4.83 2.93 -29.93
C THR A 220 4.18 3.28 -28.59
N LYS A 221 3.77 2.28 -27.81
CA LYS A 221 3.09 2.50 -26.52
C LYS A 221 4.12 2.89 -25.45
N GLU A 222 3.77 3.92 -24.67
CA GLU A 222 4.58 4.40 -23.54
C GLU A 222 4.45 3.49 -22.31
N THR A 223 3.41 2.64 -22.25
CA THR A 223 3.24 1.66 -21.17
C THR A 223 3.94 0.34 -21.51
N PRO A 224 4.87 -0.15 -20.67
CA PRO A 224 5.62 -1.36 -20.97
C PRO A 224 4.73 -2.62 -20.90
N ASP A 225 5.03 -3.61 -21.72
CA ASP A 225 4.41 -4.95 -21.66
C ASP A 225 4.97 -5.78 -20.52
N GLU A 226 6.25 -5.58 -20.18
CA GLU A 226 6.90 -6.16 -19.02
C GLU A 226 7.67 -5.07 -18.29
N SER A 227 7.51 -4.99 -16.97
CA SER A 227 8.33 -4.12 -16.12
C SER A 227 8.87 -4.89 -14.93
N ASN A 228 10.05 -4.51 -14.46
CA ASN A 228 10.64 -5.05 -13.26
C ASN A 228 11.48 -3.98 -12.58
N PHE A 229 11.27 -3.80 -11.28
CA PHE A 229 12.08 -3.00 -10.40
C PHE A 229 12.62 -3.89 -9.30
N LYS A 230 13.91 -3.75 -8.98
CA LYS A 230 14.55 -4.43 -7.85
C LYS A 230 15.46 -3.46 -7.13
N MET A 231 15.27 -3.35 -5.82
CA MET A 231 16.17 -2.69 -4.92
C MET A 231 16.80 -3.70 -3.96
N VAL A 232 18.10 -3.55 -3.69
CA VAL A 232 18.81 -4.25 -2.62
C VAL A 232 19.57 -3.24 -1.78
N LEU A 233 19.33 -3.24 -0.47
CA LEU A 233 20.06 -2.46 0.53
C LEU A 233 21.12 -3.34 1.19
N ASN A 234 22.29 -2.77 1.48
CA ASN A 234 23.42 -3.51 2.03
C ASN A 234 23.20 -4.05 3.46
N ASP A 235 22.19 -3.54 4.17
CA ASP A 235 21.78 -3.97 5.49
C ASP A 235 20.85 -5.20 5.50
N GLY A 236 20.54 -5.71 4.30
CA GLY A 236 19.84 -6.98 4.08
C GLY A 236 18.41 -6.84 3.58
N TYR A 237 17.87 -5.62 3.43
CA TYR A 237 16.57 -5.45 2.80
C TYR A 237 16.65 -5.63 1.28
N ALA A 238 15.67 -6.30 0.70
CA ALA A 238 15.46 -6.25 -0.74
C ALA A 238 13.96 -6.16 -1.05
N TYR A 239 13.65 -5.30 -2.00
CA TYR A 239 12.31 -5.13 -2.55
C TYR A 239 12.38 -5.40 -4.05
N GLY A 240 11.38 -6.07 -4.60
CA GLY A 240 11.25 -6.20 -6.04
C GLY A 240 9.81 -6.30 -6.45
N ILE A 241 9.44 -5.62 -7.53
CA ILE A 241 8.13 -5.70 -8.16
C ILE A 241 8.32 -5.94 -9.65
N SER A 242 7.55 -6.87 -10.20
CA SER A 242 7.53 -7.15 -11.63
C SER A 242 6.09 -7.24 -12.12
N SER A 243 5.87 -6.82 -13.35
CA SER A 243 4.58 -6.91 -14.01
C SER A 243 4.73 -7.41 -15.44
N LYS A 244 3.69 -8.09 -15.92
CA LYS A 244 3.61 -8.57 -17.29
C LYS A 244 2.17 -8.51 -17.80
N LYS A 245 1.98 -7.86 -18.96
CA LYS A 245 0.73 -7.85 -19.70
C LYS A 245 0.56 -9.16 -20.50
N GLY A 246 -0.67 -9.60 -20.62
CA GLY A 246 -1.04 -10.80 -21.37
C GLY A 246 -2.54 -11.07 -21.29
N ASP A 247 -2.98 -12.26 -21.69
CA ASP A 247 -4.38 -12.69 -21.54
C ASP A 247 -4.84 -12.61 -20.08
N VAL A 248 -3.93 -12.92 -19.17
CA VAL A 248 -4.01 -12.59 -17.74
C VAL A 248 -2.78 -11.74 -17.43
N ASN A 249 -2.99 -10.49 -17.04
CA ASN A 249 -1.92 -9.65 -16.54
C ASN A 249 -1.43 -10.24 -15.22
N SER A 250 -0.13 -10.17 -14.97
CA SER A 250 0.47 -10.68 -13.74
C SER A 250 1.31 -9.62 -13.07
N VAL A 251 1.28 -9.60 -11.75
CA VAL A 251 2.17 -8.79 -10.91
C VAL A 251 2.73 -9.69 -9.83
N GLU A 252 4.04 -9.62 -9.60
CA GLU A 252 4.69 -10.22 -8.44
C GLU A 252 5.46 -9.13 -7.70
N SER A 253 5.24 -9.00 -6.39
CA SER A 253 6.00 -8.13 -5.50
C SER A 253 6.58 -8.94 -4.35
N THR A 254 7.80 -8.63 -3.96
CA THR A 254 8.55 -9.33 -2.92
C THR A 254 9.24 -8.31 -2.04
N PHE A 255 9.13 -8.49 -0.73
CA PHE A 255 9.84 -7.71 0.27
C PHE A 255 10.50 -8.66 1.27
N THR A 256 11.82 -8.55 1.40
CA THR A 256 12.64 -9.49 2.16
C THR A 256 13.61 -8.77 3.09
N TYR A 257 14.03 -9.45 4.15
CA TYR A 257 15.09 -9.00 5.04
C TYR A 257 16.03 -10.16 5.35
N LYS A 258 17.33 -10.01 5.03
CA LYS A 258 18.35 -11.06 5.14
C LYS A 258 17.89 -12.36 4.49
N GLU A 259 17.40 -12.25 3.26
CA GLU A 259 16.87 -13.35 2.43
C GLU A 259 15.60 -14.02 2.94
N LYS A 260 15.08 -13.63 4.13
CA LYS A 260 13.78 -14.09 4.61
C LYS A 260 12.66 -13.30 3.95
N ASN A 261 11.62 -14.01 3.48
CA ASN A 261 10.39 -13.38 3.04
C ASN A 261 9.77 -12.63 4.21
N LEU A 262 9.40 -11.36 4.00
CA LEU A 262 8.53 -10.62 4.92
C LEU A 262 7.12 -10.60 4.36
N VAL A 263 6.99 -10.13 3.12
CA VAL A 263 5.74 -10.11 2.38
C VAL A 263 6.03 -10.45 0.92
N LYS A 264 5.30 -11.40 0.36
CA LYS A 264 5.27 -11.66 -1.07
C LYS A 264 3.82 -11.60 -1.55
N PHE A 265 3.61 -10.98 -2.69
CA PHE A 265 2.32 -10.85 -3.32
C PHE A 265 2.43 -11.27 -4.77
N THR A 266 1.47 -12.07 -5.23
CA THR A 266 1.33 -12.47 -6.63
C THR A 266 -0.12 -12.27 -7.02
N LEU A 267 -0.38 -11.47 -8.05
CA LEU A 267 -1.71 -11.32 -8.64
C LEU A 267 -1.72 -11.74 -10.09
N GLY A 268 -2.86 -12.31 -10.50
CA GLY A 268 -3.31 -12.38 -11.88
C GLY A 268 -4.59 -11.56 -12.06
N SER A 269 -4.72 -10.80 -13.13
CA SER A 269 -5.93 -10.02 -13.44
C SER A 269 -6.31 -10.10 -14.92
N THR A 270 -7.61 -10.25 -15.19
CA THR A 270 -8.17 -10.22 -16.56
C THR A 270 -8.61 -8.81 -16.99
N ALA A 271 -8.31 -7.78 -16.20
CA ALA A 271 -8.64 -6.39 -16.54
C ALA A 271 -7.89 -5.94 -17.79
N LYS A 272 -8.52 -5.09 -18.61
CA LYS A 272 -7.87 -4.55 -19.82
C LYS A 272 -7.11 -3.28 -19.45
N ILE A 273 -5.87 -3.44 -18.98
CA ILE A 273 -5.06 -2.35 -18.39
C ILE A 273 -4.89 -1.17 -19.34
N ASP A 274 -4.53 -1.40 -20.61
CA ASP A 274 -4.37 -0.30 -21.57
C ASP A 274 -5.68 0.49 -21.75
N ALA A 275 -6.81 -0.21 -21.86
CA ALA A 275 -8.12 0.43 -22.01
C ALA A 275 -8.62 1.13 -20.74
N LEU A 276 -8.09 0.76 -19.56
CA LEU A 276 -8.36 1.47 -18.30
C LEU A 276 -7.54 2.76 -18.18
N ILE A 277 -6.41 2.86 -18.88
CA ILE A 277 -5.52 4.03 -18.86
C ILE A 277 -5.94 5.04 -19.95
N ASP A 278 -6.44 4.55 -21.09
CA ASP A 278 -6.92 5.40 -22.19
C ASP A 278 -8.23 6.12 -21.79
N ASP A 279 -8.09 7.37 -21.33
CA ASP A 279 -9.06 8.24 -20.63
C ASP A 279 -10.30 8.69 -21.44
N ASN A 280 -11.01 7.77 -22.13
CA ASN A 280 -12.08 8.17 -23.06
C ASN A 280 -13.48 7.55 -22.89
N GLU A 281 -13.71 6.45 -22.15
CA GLU A 281 -15.07 5.94 -21.91
C GLU A 281 -15.18 5.10 -20.62
N ALA A 282 -16.41 4.74 -20.22
CA ALA A 282 -16.78 4.02 -18.99
C ALA A 282 -15.82 2.86 -18.62
N LEU A 283 -14.84 3.20 -17.77
CA LEU A 283 -13.78 2.34 -17.22
C LEU A 283 -14.31 1.02 -16.64
N VAL A 284 -15.58 1.02 -16.23
CA VAL A 284 -16.30 -0.16 -15.71
C VAL A 284 -16.26 -1.34 -16.68
N SER A 285 -16.36 -1.10 -18.00
CA SER A 285 -16.40 -2.18 -19.02
C SER A 285 -15.07 -2.92 -19.18
N TYR A 286 -13.99 -2.35 -18.66
CA TYR A 286 -12.63 -2.88 -18.74
C TYR A 286 -12.17 -3.55 -17.44
N ARG A 287 -13.03 -3.57 -16.41
CA ARG A 287 -12.84 -4.34 -15.18
C ARG A 287 -12.92 -5.84 -15.47
N GLY A 288 -12.21 -6.63 -14.67
CA GLY A 288 -12.11 -8.08 -14.84
C GLY A 288 -12.25 -8.83 -13.52
N LYS A 289 -11.61 -10.00 -13.45
CA LYS A 289 -11.41 -10.74 -12.20
C LYS A 289 -9.95 -10.68 -11.81
N ALA A 290 -9.68 -10.77 -10.52
CA ALA A 290 -8.33 -10.90 -10.00
C ALA A 290 -8.22 -12.11 -9.07
N ASN A 291 -7.12 -12.83 -9.16
CA ASN A 291 -6.76 -13.90 -8.24
C ASN A 291 -5.41 -13.57 -7.64
N GLY A 292 -5.24 -13.85 -6.36
CA GLY A 292 -4.07 -13.41 -5.61
C GLY A 292 -3.56 -14.40 -4.59
N LEU A 293 -2.28 -14.30 -4.31
CA LEU A 293 -1.61 -14.95 -3.19
C LEU A 293 -0.81 -13.89 -2.45
N VAL A 294 -1.07 -13.72 -1.16
CA VAL A 294 -0.26 -12.88 -0.28
C VAL A 294 0.40 -13.77 0.77
N GLU A 295 1.69 -14.00 0.63
CA GLU A 295 2.48 -14.73 1.60
C GLU A 295 3.02 -13.77 2.67
N LEU A 296 2.74 -14.10 3.93
CA LEU A 296 3.22 -13.39 5.10
C LEU A 296 4.29 -14.25 5.79
N MET A 297 5.53 -13.85 5.59
CA MET A 297 6.73 -14.62 5.92
C MET A 297 6.66 -16.07 5.39
N ASP A 298 7.07 -17.03 6.22
CA ASP A 298 7.04 -18.46 5.93
C ASP A 298 5.83 -19.18 6.53
N ASN A 299 4.97 -18.45 7.26
CA ASN A 299 3.93 -19.05 8.08
C ASN A 299 2.57 -19.08 7.37
N PHE A 300 2.20 -17.99 6.68
CA PHE A 300 0.82 -17.81 6.20
C PHE A 300 0.75 -17.42 4.74
N VAL A 301 -0.37 -17.79 4.11
CA VAL A 301 -0.77 -17.30 2.80
C VAL A 301 -2.23 -16.88 2.83
N ILE A 302 -2.56 -15.72 2.28
CA ILE A 302 -3.93 -15.31 1.98
C ILE A 302 -4.18 -15.60 0.50
N VAL A 303 -5.12 -16.48 0.23
CA VAL A 303 -5.60 -16.77 -1.11
C VAL A 303 -6.77 -15.84 -1.41
N ALA A 304 -6.68 -15.11 -2.51
CA ALA A 304 -7.68 -14.14 -2.95
C ALA A 304 -8.32 -14.56 -4.29
N ASP A 305 -9.64 -14.47 -4.36
CA ASP A 305 -10.46 -14.57 -5.57
C ASP A 305 -11.44 -13.39 -5.57
N ILE A 306 -11.30 -12.50 -6.54
CA ILE A 306 -11.94 -11.18 -6.56
C ILE A 306 -12.65 -10.97 -7.90
N ASP A 307 -13.94 -10.68 -7.84
CA ASP A 307 -14.73 -10.23 -8.99
C ASP A 307 -14.83 -8.69 -8.99
N ILE A 308 -13.86 -8.03 -9.63
CA ILE A 308 -13.78 -6.56 -9.69
C ILE A 308 -14.96 -5.99 -10.47
N ALA A 309 -15.40 -6.68 -11.52
CA ALA A 309 -16.57 -6.28 -12.30
C ALA A 309 -17.86 -6.41 -11.47
N GLY A 310 -18.04 -7.52 -10.75
CA GLY A 310 -19.16 -7.75 -9.84
C GLY A 310 -19.23 -6.70 -8.73
N LEU A 311 -18.11 -6.44 -8.05
CA LEU A 311 -18.01 -5.40 -7.01
C LEU A 311 -18.40 -4.03 -7.56
N GLY A 312 -17.85 -3.67 -8.72
CA GLY A 312 -18.16 -2.41 -9.38
C GLY A 312 -19.65 -2.25 -9.72
N ASN A 313 -20.30 -3.31 -10.19
CA ASN A 313 -21.74 -3.30 -10.48
C ASN A 313 -22.58 -3.14 -9.21
N ASP A 314 -22.21 -3.81 -8.13
CA ASP A 314 -22.90 -3.69 -6.85
C ASP A 314 -22.74 -2.27 -6.26
N GLN A 315 -21.57 -1.64 -6.38
CA GLN A 315 -21.34 -0.24 -5.98
C GLN A 315 -22.18 0.75 -6.79
N THR A 316 -22.20 0.62 -8.13
CA THR A 316 -23.06 1.47 -8.97
C THR A 316 -24.55 1.28 -8.68
N ALA A 317 -24.98 0.06 -8.33
CA ALA A 317 -26.35 -0.19 -7.91
C ALA A 317 -26.65 0.45 -6.54
N LEU A 318 -25.70 0.40 -5.61
CA LEU A 318 -25.81 1.04 -4.30
C LEU A 318 -25.99 2.55 -4.44
N GLU A 319 -25.14 3.23 -5.21
CA GLU A 319 -25.22 4.68 -5.44
C GLU A 319 -26.56 5.12 -6.04
N LYS A 320 -27.19 4.28 -6.86
CA LYS A 320 -28.52 4.55 -7.45
C LYS A 320 -29.68 4.33 -6.49
N THR A 321 -29.52 3.42 -5.52
CA THR A 321 -30.60 2.98 -4.63
C THR A 321 -30.59 3.67 -3.29
N LEU A 322 -29.40 3.98 -2.77
CA LEU A 322 -29.21 4.70 -1.52
C LEU A 322 -28.90 6.17 -1.82
N VAL A 323 -29.92 7.01 -1.72
CA VAL A 323 -29.81 8.45 -1.98
C VAL A 323 -29.30 9.16 -0.74
N GLU A 324 -28.20 9.89 -0.88
CA GLU A 324 -27.65 10.74 0.18
C GLU A 324 -28.68 11.80 0.59
N PRO A 325 -28.90 12.03 1.90
CA PRO A 325 -29.84 13.04 2.34
C PRO A 325 -29.37 14.45 1.96
N ASP A 326 -30.29 15.25 1.42
CA ASP A 326 -30.01 16.65 1.06
C ASP A 326 -29.75 17.51 2.30
N TYR A 327 -28.58 18.15 2.33
CA TYR A 327 -28.14 19.07 3.37
C TYR A 327 -29.13 20.21 3.59
N ASN A 328 -29.82 20.67 2.54
CA ASN A 328 -30.77 21.78 2.62
C ASN A 328 -32.16 21.36 3.15
N THR A 329 -32.23 20.29 3.93
CA THR A 329 -33.46 19.81 4.56
C THR A 329 -33.34 19.79 6.08
N SER A 330 -34.43 20.08 6.78
CA SER A 330 -34.51 20.03 8.26
C SER A 330 -34.26 18.64 8.85
N THR A 331 -34.26 17.60 8.02
CA THR A 331 -34.06 16.19 8.41
C THR A 331 -32.66 15.67 8.10
N TYR A 332 -31.75 16.50 7.58
CA TYR A 332 -30.43 16.05 7.16
C TYR A 332 -29.69 15.27 8.26
N TYR A 333 -29.44 15.89 9.42
CA TYR A 333 -28.67 15.27 10.49
C TYR A 333 -29.34 14.05 11.14
N SER A 334 -30.67 13.94 11.07
CA SER A 334 -31.36 12.72 11.53
C SER A 334 -31.28 11.57 10.52
N LYS A 335 -31.18 11.87 9.22
CA LYS A 335 -31.10 10.87 8.14
C LYS A 335 -29.68 10.47 7.76
N ILE A 336 -28.69 11.35 7.95
CA ILE A 336 -27.30 11.08 7.54
C ILE A 336 -26.70 9.89 8.29
N ASN A 337 -27.03 9.70 9.56
CA ASN A 337 -26.56 8.53 10.31
C ASN A 337 -27.15 7.22 9.79
N ASP A 338 -28.44 7.21 9.43
CA ASP A 338 -29.10 6.04 8.85
C ASP A 338 -28.52 5.74 7.46
N TYR A 339 -28.25 6.79 6.67
CA TYR A 339 -27.55 6.69 5.39
C TYR A 339 -26.14 6.12 5.55
N ASN A 340 -25.30 6.69 6.41
CA ASN A 340 -23.92 6.26 6.65
C ASN A 340 -23.85 4.79 7.06
N LYS A 341 -24.76 4.38 7.95
CA LYS A 341 -24.88 2.98 8.36
C LYS A 341 -25.27 2.07 7.20
N ALA A 342 -26.34 2.42 6.48
CA ALA A 342 -26.85 1.61 5.38
C ALA A 342 -25.82 1.49 4.24
N TYR A 343 -25.11 2.58 3.94
CA TYR A 343 -24.04 2.60 2.95
C TYR A 343 -22.91 1.65 3.34
N SER A 344 -22.39 1.78 4.57
CA SER A 344 -21.31 0.92 5.09
C SER A 344 -21.71 -0.56 5.15
N GLU A 345 -22.93 -0.88 5.60
CA GLU A 345 -23.45 -2.25 5.64
C GLU A 345 -23.59 -2.86 4.23
N ALA A 346 -24.03 -2.05 3.25
CA ALA A 346 -24.18 -2.48 1.86
C ALA A 346 -22.82 -2.67 1.15
N GLU A 347 -21.86 -1.79 1.39
CA GLU A 347 -20.50 -1.96 0.86
C GLU A 347 -19.84 -3.23 1.42
N VAL A 348 -19.98 -3.49 2.72
CA VAL A 348 -19.49 -4.71 3.35
C VAL A 348 -20.15 -5.96 2.77
N LEU A 349 -21.44 -5.92 2.47
CA LEU A 349 -22.15 -7.01 1.78
C LEU A 349 -21.56 -7.25 0.38
N ALA A 350 -21.36 -6.17 -0.39
CA ALA A 350 -20.79 -6.24 -1.73
C ALA A 350 -19.35 -6.79 -1.70
N ASN A 351 -18.52 -6.32 -0.76
CA ASN A 351 -17.16 -6.82 -0.56
C ASN A 351 -17.15 -8.31 -0.22
N ASN A 352 -17.92 -8.75 0.79
CA ASN A 352 -17.98 -10.16 1.17
C ASN A 352 -18.58 -11.08 0.07
N LYS A 353 -19.40 -10.54 -0.83
CA LYS A 353 -19.96 -11.26 -1.98
C LYS A 353 -18.95 -11.43 -3.11
N ASN A 354 -18.17 -10.40 -3.41
CA ASN A 354 -17.31 -10.34 -4.60
C ASN A 354 -15.82 -10.56 -4.29
N MET A 355 -15.42 -10.56 -3.02
CA MET A 355 -14.05 -10.80 -2.58
C MET A 355 -14.03 -12.00 -1.64
N LYS A 356 -13.39 -13.08 -2.07
CA LYS A 356 -13.15 -14.27 -1.25
C LYS A 356 -11.68 -14.32 -0.88
N LEU A 357 -11.41 -14.06 0.40
CA LEU A 357 -10.09 -14.06 0.97
C LEU A 357 -9.99 -15.18 2.02
N ILE A 358 -8.99 -16.05 1.92
CA ILE A 358 -8.84 -17.21 2.80
C ILE A 358 -7.44 -17.22 3.39
N LEU A 359 -7.34 -17.16 4.72
CA LEU A 359 -6.08 -17.34 5.44
C LEU A 359 -5.77 -18.84 5.55
N VAL A 360 -4.60 -19.23 5.07
CA VAL A 360 -4.14 -20.62 4.98
C VAL A 360 -2.76 -20.74 5.63
N SER A 361 -2.52 -21.85 6.33
CA SER A 361 -1.20 -22.25 6.81
C SER A 361 -0.33 -22.69 5.64
N LYS A 362 0.80 -22.01 5.44
CA LYS A 362 1.76 -22.38 4.37
C LYS A 362 2.43 -23.73 4.65
N LYS A 363 2.55 -24.11 5.93
CA LYS A 363 3.23 -25.34 6.38
C LYS A 363 2.50 -26.62 5.97
N ASP A 364 1.18 -26.60 5.94
CA ASP A 364 0.37 -27.80 5.71
C ASP A 364 -0.87 -27.58 4.83
N GLY A 365 -1.10 -26.37 4.31
CA GLY A 365 -2.20 -26.04 3.42
C GLY A 365 -3.58 -25.95 4.10
N THR A 366 -3.63 -25.99 5.44
CA THR A 366 -4.90 -25.94 6.17
C THR A 366 -5.52 -24.55 6.12
N LYS A 367 -6.79 -24.45 5.72
CA LYS A 367 -7.60 -23.23 5.90
C LYS A 367 -7.77 -22.93 7.38
N ILE A 368 -7.30 -21.77 7.81
CA ILE A 368 -7.40 -21.28 9.19
C ILE A 368 -8.70 -20.45 9.36
N ALA A 369 -8.92 -19.48 8.47
CA ALA A 369 -10.07 -18.57 8.54
C ALA A 369 -10.42 -18.00 7.16
N ASP A 370 -11.66 -17.58 6.97
CA ASP A 370 -12.02 -16.62 5.92
C ASP A 370 -11.72 -15.20 6.41
N VAL A 371 -11.25 -14.31 5.53
CA VAL A 371 -11.18 -12.87 5.83
C VAL A 371 -12.45 -12.24 5.29
N ILE A 372 -13.22 -11.62 6.18
CA ILE A 372 -14.50 -10.95 5.88
C ILE A 372 -14.45 -9.51 6.34
N SER A 373 -15.23 -8.64 5.71
CA SER A 373 -15.43 -7.26 6.15
C SER A 373 -16.65 -7.16 7.09
N ARG A 374 -16.59 -6.23 8.03
CA ARG A 374 -17.71 -5.85 8.92
C ARG A 374 -17.82 -4.33 8.98
N SER A 375 -19.06 -3.82 8.99
CA SER A 375 -19.34 -2.42 9.30
C SER A 375 -19.30 -2.25 10.82
N VAL A 376 -18.44 -1.37 11.30
CA VAL A 376 -18.30 -1.06 12.73
C VAL A 376 -18.43 0.44 12.94
N LYS A 377 -18.89 0.86 14.12
CA LYS A 377 -18.95 2.28 14.45
C LYS A 377 -17.55 2.88 14.42
N GLY A 378 -17.36 3.88 13.57
CA GLY A 378 -16.13 4.65 13.45
C GLY A 378 -16.23 5.96 14.22
N TYR A 379 -15.73 7.03 13.59
CA TYR A 379 -15.78 8.38 14.13
C TYR A 379 -17.21 8.80 14.52
N SER A 380 -17.32 9.53 15.63
CA SER A 380 -18.59 10.11 16.06
C SER A 380 -18.35 11.47 16.69
N ASP A 381 -19.26 12.40 16.42
CA ASP A 381 -19.20 13.77 16.97
C ASP A 381 -20.59 14.27 17.34
N ILE A 382 -20.65 15.34 18.14
CA ILE A 382 -21.90 16.03 18.47
C ILE A 382 -21.94 17.35 17.70
N TYR A 383 -22.89 17.46 16.78
CA TYR A 383 -23.09 18.66 15.99
C TYR A 383 -24.18 19.56 16.56
N HIS A 384 -23.83 20.81 16.85
CA HIS A 384 -24.72 21.81 17.44
C HIS A 384 -25.44 22.67 16.39
N TYR A 385 -25.86 22.06 15.28
CA TYR A 385 -26.63 22.76 14.26
C TYR A 385 -28.14 22.77 14.58
N GLU A 386 -28.80 23.87 14.27
CA GLU A 386 -30.25 24.05 14.34
C GLU A 386 -30.78 24.47 12.97
N TRP A 387 -31.94 23.95 12.58
CA TRP A 387 -32.56 24.27 11.30
C TRP A 387 -33.32 25.60 11.39
N ASN A 388 -32.88 26.61 10.64
CA ASN A 388 -33.65 27.83 10.45
C ASN A 388 -34.75 27.59 9.41
N ALA A 389 -35.99 27.43 9.89
CA ALA A 389 -37.14 27.16 9.05
C ALA A 389 -37.57 28.34 8.16
N ALA A 390 -37.27 29.58 8.54
CA ALA A 390 -37.65 30.78 7.78
C ALA A 390 -36.77 30.94 6.53
N ASP A 391 -35.46 30.80 6.72
CA ASP A 391 -34.47 31.05 5.68
C ASP A 391 -33.92 29.76 5.03
N LYS A 392 -34.37 28.60 5.51
CA LYS A 392 -34.04 27.25 5.02
C LYS A 392 -32.53 26.94 5.00
N TYR A 393 -31.85 27.16 6.12
CA TYR A 393 -30.44 26.79 6.28
C TYR A 393 -30.15 26.27 7.69
N TRP A 394 -29.02 25.55 7.84
CA TRP A 394 -28.50 25.12 9.14
C TRP A 394 -27.64 26.21 9.77
N SER A 395 -27.98 26.62 10.99
CA SER A 395 -27.21 27.60 11.79
C SER A 395 -26.55 26.91 12.98
N TRP A 396 -25.31 27.28 13.28
CA TRP A 396 -24.64 26.83 14.49
C TRP A 396 -25.26 27.48 15.74
N ASN A 397 -25.55 26.69 16.77
CA ASN A 397 -26.09 27.15 18.05
C ASN A 397 -25.54 26.33 19.23
N ASP A 398 -24.57 26.92 19.95
CA ASP A 398 -23.90 26.30 21.12
C ASP A 398 -24.86 25.94 22.29
N ASN A 399 -26.08 26.49 22.30
CA ASN A 399 -27.07 26.20 23.33
C ASN A 399 -27.97 24.99 22.99
N ASN A 400 -27.84 24.43 21.78
CA ASN A 400 -28.55 23.22 21.38
C ASN A 400 -27.89 21.99 22.04
N THR A 401 -28.69 21.01 22.48
CA THR A 401 -28.20 19.72 23.02
C THR A 401 -27.34 18.94 22.02
N GLY A 402 -27.36 19.34 20.75
CA GLY A 402 -26.59 18.75 19.66
C GLY A 402 -27.22 17.46 19.14
N MET A 403 -26.83 17.07 17.94
CA MET A 403 -27.21 15.82 17.29
C MET A 403 -25.96 14.96 17.12
N LEU A 404 -26.05 13.69 17.47
CA LEU A 404 -24.97 12.74 17.20
C LEU A 404 -24.81 12.61 15.69
N TYR A 405 -23.59 12.75 15.20
CA TYR A 405 -23.16 12.36 13.88
C TYR A 405 -22.28 11.11 14.01
N GLN A 406 -22.59 10.05 13.26
CA GLN A 406 -21.90 8.76 13.34
C GLN A 406 -21.48 8.29 11.95
N GLU A 407 -20.18 8.03 11.81
CA GLU A 407 -19.59 7.36 10.67
C GLU A 407 -19.35 5.88 10.98
N TYR A 408 -19.15 5.08 9.95
CA TYR A 408 -18.91 3.65 10.07
C TYR A 408 -17.69 3.26 9.26
N ASP A 409 -16.81 2.51 9.90
CA ASP A 409 -15.60 1.98 9.28
C ASP A 409 -15.88 0.56 8.76
N GLN A 410 -15.25 0.22 7.64
CA GLN A 410 -15.18 -1.15 7.17
C GLN A 410 -13.92 -1.80 7.75
N VAL A 411 -14.09 -2.84 8.55
CA VAL A 411 -12.98 -3.50 9.25
C VAL A 411 -12.93 -4.99 8.88
N SER A 412 -11.71 -5.49 8.65
CA SER A 412 -11.45 -6.89 8.33
C SER A 412 -11.45 -7.78 9.57
N TYR A 413 -12.15 -8.91 9.50
CA TYR A 413 -12.26 -9.95 10.52
C TYR A 413 -11.81 -11.30 9.97
N LEU A 414 -11.19 -12.10 10.83
CA LEU A 414 -10.95 -13.52 10.61
C LEU A 414 -12.16 -14.30 11.13
N LYS A 415 -12.91 -14.93 10.22
CA LYS A 415 -13.98 -15.87 10.53
C LYS A 415 -13.44 -17.29 10.53
N PHE A 416 -13.33 -17.89 11.71
CA PHE A 416 -12.82 -19.24 11.90
C PHE A 416 -13.90 -20.29 11.56
N ASN A 417 -13.50 -21.55 11.43
CA ASN A 417 -14.41 -22.65 11.08
C ASN A 417 -15.51 -22.91 12.14
N ASP A 418 -15.32 -22.45 13.38
CA ASP A 418 -16.34 -22.47 14.44
C ASP A 418 -17.32 -21.28 14.38
N ASN A 419 -17.25 -20.47 13.31
CA ASN A 419 -17.98 -19.22 13.10
C ASN A 419 -17.66 -18.08 14.09
N THR A 420 -16.66 -18.24 14.94
CA THR A 420 -16.17 -17.10 15.71
C THR A 420 -15.45 -16.13 14.80
N GLU A 421 -15.58 -14.85 15.11
CA GLU A 421 -15.01 -13.76 14.34
C GLU A 421 -14.12 -12.94 15.26
N VAL A 422 -12.90 -12.68 14.80
CA VAL A 422 -11.93 -11.86 15.52
C VAL A 422 -11.36 -10.85 14.54
N GLU A 423 -11.32 -9.59 14.93
CA GLU A 423 -10.72 -8.53 14.11
C GLU A 423 -9.30 -8.93 13.68
N MET A 424 -8.98 -8.80 12.39
CA MET A 424 -7.68 -9.21 11.85
C MET A 424 -6.52 -8.43 12.52
N SER A 425 -6.78 -7.19 12.92
CA SER A 425 -5.85 -6.34 13.65
C SER A 425 -5.40 -6.97 14.98
N ALA A 426 -6.17 -7.87 15.59
CA ALA A 426 -5.79 -8.55 16.83
C ALA A 426 -4.53 -9.42 16.67
N TYR A 427 -4.26 -9.90 15.45
CA TYR A 427 -3.11 -10.75 15.14
C TYR A 427 -2.02 -9.99 14.37
N PHE A 428 -2.41 -9.08 13.46
CA PHE A 428 -1.49 -8.54 12.47
C PHE A 428 -1.30 -7.01 12.51
N SER A 429 -1.94 -6.24 13.39
CA SER A 429 -1.75 -4.76 13.38
C SER A 429 -0.45 -4.30 14.05
N THR A 430 -0.05 -4.92 15.15
CA THR A 430 0.95 -4.33 16.04
C THR A 430 2.38 -4.51 15.50
N GLY A 431 2.89 -3.51 14.78
CA GLY A 431 4.23 -3.52 14.19
C GLY A 431 4.22 -3.64 12.67
N PHE A 432 3.09 -4.09 12.07
CA PHE A 432 2.85 -3.88 10.64
C PHE A 432 2.69 -2.38 10.37
N ASP A 433 1.93 -1.63 11.15
CA ASP A 433 1.77 -0.18 10.94
C ASP A 433 3.12 0.58 10.93
N ASP A 434 4.08 0.15 11.76
CA ASP A 434 5.42 0.72 11.80
C ASP A 434 6.25 0.30 10.56
N LEU A 435 6.08 -0.93 10.07
CA LEU A 435 6.73 -1.40 8.86
C LEU A 435 6.09 -0.79 7.62
N GLU A 436 4.77 -0.77 7.53
CA GLU A 436 3.95 -0.12 6.51
C GLU A 436 4.29 1.35 6.45
N LYS A 437 4.25 2.12 7.54
CA LYS A 437 4.68 3.52 7.51
C LYS A 437 6.12 3.69 7.03
N LYS A 438 7.04 2.80 7.40
CA LYS A 438 8.43 2.88 6.92
C LYS A 438 8.58 2.49 5.46
N PHE A 439 7.82 1.49 5.03
CA PHE A 439 7.79 1.00 3.67
C PHE A 439 7.09 1.99 2.76
N GLU A 440 5.99 2.60 3.19
CA GLU A 440 5.35 3.74 2.56
C GLU A 440 6.28 4.94 2.53
N VAL A 441 6.93 5.31 3.63
CA VAL A 441 7.89 6.42 3.62
C VAL A 441 9.05 6.12 2.67
N PHE A 442 9.45 4.86 2.56
CA PHE A 442 10.45 4.41 1.60
C PHE A 442 9.90 4.42 0.16
N LEU A 443 8.68 3.95 -0.12
CA LEU A 443 8.08 3.94 -1.45
C LEU A 443 7.68 5.34 -1.93
N LYS A 444 7.12 6.17 -1.04
CA LYS A 444 6.81 7.60 -1.26
C LYS A 444 8.07 8.39 -1.59
N SER A 445 9.22 7.89 -1.17
CA SER A 445 10.51 8.43 -1.56
C SER A 445 10.81 8.22 -3.07
N PHE A 446 10.04 7.36 -3.74
CA PHE A 446 10.07 7.12 -5.19
C PHE A 446 8.74 7.46 -5.88
N GLU A 447 7.76 8.07 -5.21
CA GLU A 447 6.44 8.35 -5.80
C GLU A 447 6.09 9.84 -5.69
N ARG A 448 5.98 10.53 -6.83
CA ARG A 448 4.88 11.46 -7.09
C ARG A 448 4.60 11.82 -8.55
#